data_AF-A0A958SUC5-F1
#
_entry.id   AF-A0A958SUC5-F1
#
_cell.length_a   1.000
_cell.length_b   1.000
_cell.length_c   1.000
_cell.angle_alpha   90.00
_cell.angle_beta   90.00
_cell.angle_gamma   90.00
#
_symmetry.space_group_name_H-M   'P 1'
#
loop_
_entity.id
_entity.type
_entity.pdbx_description
1 polymer ?
#
loop_
_entity_poly.entity_id
_entity_poly.type
_entity_poly.pdbx_seq_one_letter_code
_entity_poly.pdbx_strand_id
1 'polypeptide(L)'
;MKTRLLSLFFLGAITLNAQTTYNLDWFAGVGSNVDLTIQTGDTVTWTWTSPNHTVENDPSGSSVETFNSGFLGPTGSTFSHTFTVIGSNDYYCGIHGAASMSGTITVEALSVDEFTLKNFKISPNPVIDKITLELPERITEATIEVYDILGKRVYAKRLENLTSHPEINV
;
A
#
# COMPACT_ATOMS: atom_id res chain seq x y z
N MET A 1 -28.80 23.15 -45.06
CA MET A 1 -28.65 21.79 -44.48
C MET A 1 -27.75 21.92 -43.25
N LYS A 2 -28.22 21.58 -42.05
CA LYS A 2 -27.45 21.72 -40.80
C LYS A 2 -26.81 20.38 -40.46
N THR A 3 -25.49 20.25 -40.63
CA THR A 3 -24.72 19.07 -40.21
C THR A 3 -24.39 19.17 -38.73
N ARG A 4 -24.91 18.24 -37.92
CA ARG A 4 -24.53 18.12 -36.51
C ARG A 4 -23.27 17.26 -36.41
N LEU A 5 -22.20 17.84 -35.87
CA LEU A 5 -20.96 17.14 -35.58
C LEU A 5 -21.14 16.40 -34.24
N LEU A 6 -21.00 15.08 -34.26
CA LEU A 6 -21.05 14.24 -33.06
C LEU A 6 -19.60 14.07 -32.54
N SER A 7 -19.24 14.79 -31.48
CA SER A 7 -17.94 14.62 -30.82
C SER A 7 -18.02 13.45 -29.83
N LEU A 8 -17.34 12.34 -30.13
CA LEU A 8 -17.12 11.25 -29.18
C LEU A 8 -16.04 11.68 -28.18
N PHE A 9 -16.41 11.90 -26.91
CA PHE A 9 -15.45 12.07 -25.83
C PHE A 9 -15.01 10.68 -25.35
N PHE A 10 -13.78 10.28 -25.68
CA PHE A 10 -13.17 9.08 -25.12
C PHE A 10 -12.60 9.44 -23.74
N LEU A 11 -13.33 9.09 -22.68
CA LEU A 11 -12.86 9.28 -21.30
C LEU A 11 -11.90 8.13 -20.98
N GLY A 12 -10.62 8.31 -21.32
CA GLY A 12 -9.57 7.38 -20.90
C GLY A 12 -9.43 7.41 -19.37
N ALA A 13 -9.46 6.25 -18.72
CA ALA A 13 -9.20 6.15 -17.30
C ALA A 13 -7.75 6.57 -17.03
N ILE A 14 -7.55 7.75 -16.44
CA ILE A 14 -6.25 8.20 -15.96
C ILE A 14 -6.06 7.56 -14.59
N THR A 15 -5.27 6.49 -14.52
CA THR A 15 -4.80 5.96 -13.23
C THR A 15 -3.72 6.90 -12.72
N LEU A 16 -4.07 7.77 -11.77
CA LEU A 16 -3.10 8.55 -11.00
C LEU A 16 -2.41 7.59 -10.02
N ASN A 17 -1.21 7.10 -10.36
CA ASN A 17 -0.34 6.53 -9.34
C ASN A 17 0.14 7.71 -8.48
N ALA A 18 -0.29 7.76 -7.22
CA ALA A 18 0.21 8.74 -6.27
C ALA A 18 1.63 8.34 -5.89
N GLN A 19 2.62 8.83 -6.63
CA GLN A 19 4.03 8.66 -6.30
C GLN A 19 4.37 9.56 -5.11
N THR A 20 4.74 8.95 -3.99
CA THR A 20 5.18 9.67 -2.78
C THR A 20 6.69 9.89 -2.84
N THR A 21 7.15 11.02 -2.31
CA THR A 21 8.59 11.28 -2.11
C THR A 21 8.89 11.32 -0.62
N TYR A 22 9.80 10.45 -0.19
CA TYR A 22 10.33 10.39 1.17
C TYR A 22 11.66 11.14 1.22
N ASN A 23 11.88 11.93 2.26
CA ASN A 23 13.12 12.71 2.43
C ASN A 23 13.85 12.21 3.68
N LEU A 24 15.13 11.90 3.52
CA LEU A 24 16.00 11.41 4.59
C LEU A 24 17.20 12.34 4.76
N ASP A 25 17.47 12.77 5.98
CA ASP A 25 18.73 13.39 6.33
C ASP A 25 19.83 12.32 6.42
N TRP A 26 20.97 12.57 5.79
CA TRP A 26 22.05 11.61 5.61
C TRP A 26 23.36 12.12 6.23
N PHE A 27 23.85 11.39 7.24
CA PHE A 27 25.06 11.73 8.01
C PHE A 27 25.65 10.53 8.76
N ALA A 28 26.89 10.66 9.22
CA ALA A 28 27.58 9.62 9.98
C ALA A 28 26.90 9.35 11.33
N GLY A 29 26.57 8.09 11.61
CA GLY A 29 25.89 7.69 12.84
C GLY A 29 24.38 7.92 12.81
N VAL A 30 23.77 7.97 11.62
CA VAL A 30 22.31 8.16 11.46
C VAL A 30 21.46 7.05 12.10
N GLY A 31 22.03 5.86 12.34
CA GLY A 31 21.32 4.72 12.93
C GLY A 31 20.23 4.19 11.99
N SER A 32 19.17 3.59 12.55
CA SER A 32 18.08 2.96 11.78
C SER A 32 16.94 3.89 11.38
N ASN A 33 17.05 5.21 11.62
CA ASN A 33 15.99 6.18 11.29
C ASN A 33 15.79 6.41 9.77
N VAL A 34 16.57 5.71 8.96
CA VAL A 34 16.66 5.78 7.50
C VAL A 34 16.15 4.50 6.84
N ASP A 35 15.62 3.57 7.63
CA ASP A 35 14.86 2.43 7.13
C ASP A 35 13.45 2.88 6.77
N LEU A 36 12.99 2.51 5.57
CA LEU A 36 11.65 2.86 5.09
C LEU A 36 10.96 1.65 4.46
N THR A 37 9.67 1.51 4.74
CA THR A 37 8.76 0.71 3.91
C THR A 37 7.99 1.67 3.02
N ILE A 38 8.13 1.50 1.70
CA ILE A 38 7.53 2.37 0.68
C ILE A 38 6.74 1.53 -0.34
N GLN A 39 5.97 2.20 -1.19
CA GLN A 39 5.23 1.54 -2.24
C GLN A 39 6.00 1.55 -3.56
N THR A 40 5.71 0.55 -4.40
CA THR A 40 6.27 0.48 -5.75
C THR A 40 5.93 1.76 -6.52
N GLY A 41 6.95 2.42 -7.04
CA GLY A 41 6.87 3.71 -7.73
C GLY A 41 7.28 4.90 -6.87
N ASP A 42 7.43 4.76 -5.56
CA ASP A 42 7.84 5.85 -4.67
C ASP A 42 9.31 6.25 -4.86
N THR A 43 9.64 7.48 -4.48
CA THR A 43 11.00 8.03 -4.54
C THR A 43 11.53 8.29 -3.14
N VAL A 44 12.79 7.94 -2.90
CA VAL A 44 13.52 8.35 -1.70
C VAL A 44 14.57 9.37 -2.11
N THR A 45 14.63 10.49 -1.39
CA THR A 45 15.63 11.55 -1.54
C THR A 45 16.45 11.64 -0.27
N TRP A 46 17.75 11.40 -0.40
CA TRP A 46 18.71 11.62 0.68
C TRP A 46 19.27 13.04 0.58
N THR A 47 19.44 13.71 1.72
CA THR A 47 20.03 15.05 1.84
C THR A 47 21.23 15.00 2.77
N TRP A 48 22.40 15.39 2.26
CA TRP A 48 23.65 15.34 2.98
C TRP A 48 23.68 16.45 4.03
N THR A 49 23.58 16.13 5.31
CA THR A 49 23.69 17.17 6.36
C THR A 49 25.15 17.46 6.75
N SER A 50 26.08 16.66 6.22
CA SER A 50 27.54 16.82 6.27
C SER A 50 28.16 16.41 4.92
N PRO A 51 29.38 16.86 4.57
CA PRO A 51 29.99 16.53 3.28
C PRO A 51 30.51 15.08 3.24
N ASN A 52 30.90 14.63 2.05
CA ASN A 52 31.63 13.38 1.80
C ASN A 52 30.85 12.08 2.10
N HIS A 53 29.60 11.99 1.62
CA HIS A 53 28.84 10.73 1.64
C HIS A 53 28.51 10.22 0.25
N THR A 54 28.30 8.92 0.12
CA THR A 54 27.56 8.29 -0.97
C THR A 54 26.26 7.68 -0.44
N VAL A 55 25.36 7.36 -1.35
CA VAL A 55 24.26 6.42 -1.16
C VAL A 55 24.37 5.40 -2.29
N GLU A 56 24.68 4.16 -1.94
CA GLU A 56 24.83 3.06 -2.90
C GLU A 56 24.43 1.74 -2.24
N ASN A 57 24.13 0.72 -3.04
CA ASN A 57 23.79 -0.60 -2.52
C ASN A 57 24.89 -1.14 -1.58
N ASP A 58 24.50 -1.77 -0.48
CA ASP A 58 25.44 -2.45 0.42
C ASP A 58 25.90 -3.78 -0.22
N PRO A 59 27.21 -3.95 -0.51
CA PRO A 59 27.71 -5.18 -1.12
C PRO A 59 27.65 -6.41 -0.20
N SER A 60 27.46 -6.20 1.11
CA SER A 60 27.25 -7.27 2.11
C SER A 60 25.78 -7.55 2.40
N GLY A 61 24.88 -6.67 1.94
CA GLY A 61 23.44 -6.80 2.07
C GLY A 61 22.76 -7.43 0.84
N SER A 62 21.45 -7.26 0.76
CA SER A 62 20.61 -7.71 -0.35
C SER A 62 19.89 -6.52 -0.97
N SER A 63 19.98 -6.39 -2.29
CA SER A 63 19.25 -5.39 -3.05
C SER A 63 18.65 -5.98 -4.33
N VAL A 64 17.37 -5.70 -4.56
CA VAL A 64 16.67 -6.08 -5.80
C VAL A 64 16.88 -5.06 -6.91
N GLU A 65 17.22 -3.82 -6.58
CA GLU A 65 17.57 -2.75 -7.52
C GLU A 65 19.02 -2.30 -7.36
N THR A 66 19.58 -1.73 -8.43
CA THR A 66 20.92 -1.14 -8.40
C THR A 66 20.85 0.37 -8.45
N PHE A 67 21.52 1.03 -7.51
CA PHE A 67 21.66 2.48 -7.47
C PHE A 67 22.98 2.87 -6.80
N ASN A 68 23.54 3.99 -7.28
CA ASN A 68 24.76 4.56 -6.74
C ASN A 68 24.74 6.06 -7.02
N SER A 69 24.90 6.88 -5.98
CA SER A 69 24.95 8.33 -6.12
C SER A 69 26.20 8.81 -6.86
N GLY A 70 27.28 8.02 -6.86
CA GLY A 70 28.58 8.22 -7.53
C GLY A 70 29.41 9.39 -6.98
N PHE A 71 28.77 10.50 -6.68
CA PHE A 71 29.38 11.76 -6.28
C PHE A 71 29.38 11.93 -4.75
N LEU A 72 30.54 12.36 -4.22
CA LEU A 72 30.70 12.84 -2.84
C LEU A 72 30.39 14.34 -2.80
N GLY A 73 29.20 14.69 -2.31
CA GLY A 73 28.74 16.08 -2.29
C GLY A 73 29.11 16.87 -1.03
N PRO A 74 29.11 18.23 -1.12
CA PRO A 74 29.08 19.09 0.06
C PRO A 74 27.76 18.96 0.84
N THR A 75 27.70 19.50 2.06
CA THR A 75 26.45 19.65 2.82
C THR A 75 25.38 20.33 1.97
N GLY A 76 24.15 19.79 2.01
CA GLY A 76 23.00 20.23 1.23
C GLY A 76 22.86 19.55 -0.13
N SER A 77 23.83 18.71 -0.53
CA SER A 77 23.67 17.88 -1.73
C SER A 77 22.55 16.87 -1.56
N THR A 78 21.91 16.47 -2.66
CA THR A 78 20.85 15.47 -2.66
C THR A 78 21.07 14.39 -3.72
N PHE A 79 20.49 13.22 -3.47
CA PHE A 79 20.38 12.11 -4.40
C PHE A 79 18.98 11.53 -4.27
N SER A 80 18.36 11.18 -5.39
CA SER A 80 17.02 10.61 -5.41
C SER A 80 17.02 9.32 -6.23
N HIS A 81 16.33 8.31 -5.72
CA HIS A 81 16.08 7.05 -6.44
C HIS A 81 14.59 6.70 -6.37
N THR A 82 14.01 6.40 -7.53
CA THR A 82 12.64 5.89 -7.64
C THR A 82 12.68 4.38 -7.67
N PHE A 83 12.06 3.75 -6.68
CA PHE A 83 12.01 2.31 -6.55
C PHE A 83 10.81 1.75 -7.31
N THR A 84 11.04 0.78 -8.18
CA THR A 84 10.03 0.21 -9.10
C THR A 84 9.91 -1.31 -8.99
N VAL A 85 10.75 -1.95 -8.19
CA VAL A 85 10.80 -3.40 -7.99
C VAL A 85 10.51 -3.71 -6.53
N ILE A 86 9.48 -4.53 -6.30
CA ILE A 86 9.12 -5.05 -4.98
C ILE A 86 10.29 -5.85 -4.40
N GLY A 87 10.66 -5.57 -3.15
CA GLY A 87 11.72 -6.27 -2.45
C GLY A 87 12.55 -5.36 -1.53
N SER A 88 13.58 -5.95 -0.94
CA SER A 88 14.51 -5.24 -0.05
C SER A 88 15.65 -4.61 -0.85
N ASN A 89 16.07 -3.42 -0.43
CA ASN A 89 17.22 -2.70 -0.97
C ASN A 89 18.07 -2.15 0.18
N ASP A 90 19.05 -2.94 0.60
CA ASP A 90 20.05 -2.54 1.59
C ASP A 90 21.07 -1.58 0.96
N TYR A 91 21.32 -0.47 1.64
CA TYR A 91 22.22 0.58 1.14
C TYR A 91 23.11 1.12 2.25
N TYR A 92 24.22 1.71 1.83
CA TYR A 92 25.22 2.25 2.73
C TYR A 92 25.96 3.45 2.15
N CYS A 93 26.80 4.07 2.97
CA CYS A 93 27.80 5.02 2.52
C CYS A 93 29.14 4.32 2.32
N GLY A 94 29.66 4.33 1.10
CA GLY A 94 30.95 3.75 0.72
C GLY A 94 32.15 4.30 1.47
N ILE A 95 32.05 5.52 2.03
CA ILE A 95 33.13 6.16 2.82
C ILE A 95 33.11 5.72 4.29
N HIS A 96 31.93 5.76 4.92
CA HIS A 96 31.80 5.53 6.36
C HIS A 96 31.46 4.07 6.70
N GLY A 97 31.11 3.27 5.70
CA GLY A 97 30.77 1.86 5.86
C GLY A 97 29.41 1.64 6.53
N ALA A 98 28.90 0.42 6.41
CA ALA A 98 27.59 0.05 6.94
C ALA A 98 27.51 0.13 8.47
N ALA A 99 28.64 -0.03 9.18
CA ALA A 99 28.69 0.11 10.63
C ALA A 99 28.35 1.54 11.12
N SER A 100 28.49 2.55 10.27
CA SER A 100 28.19 3.94 10.60
C SER A 100 26.96 4.48 9.87
N MET A 101 26.78 4.07 8.61
CA MET A 101 25.80 4.64 7.70
C MET A 101 25.25 3.55 6.78
N SER A 102 24.10 2.99 7.17
CA SER A 102 23.34 2.04 6.38
C SER A 102 21.86 2.19 6.65
N GLY A 103 21.04 1.71 5.72
CA GLY A 103 19.62 1.50 5.94
C GLY A 103 19.06 0.51 4.92
N THR A 104 17.77 0.23 5.05
CA THR A 104 17.04 -0.65 4.14
C THR A 104 15.79 0.04 3.62
N ILE A 105 15.63 0.07 2.29
CA ILE A 105 14.36 0.43 1.65
C ILE A 105 13.61 -0.84 1.27
N THR A 106 12.49 -1.10 1.95
CA THR A 106 11.58 -2.20 1.64
C THR A 106 10.46 -1.70 0.74
N VAL A 107 10.38 -2.22 -0.48
CA VAL A 107 9.39 -1.84 -1.47
C VAL A 107 8.28 -2.88 -1.50
N GLU A 108 7.04 -2.44 -1.27
CA GLU A 108 5.86 -3.28 -1.27
C GLU A 108 4.91 -2.93 -2.42
N ALA A 109 3.98 -3.83 -2.72
CA ALA A 109 2.92 -3.56 -3.68
C ALA A 109 1.89 -2.60 -3.08
N LEU A 110 1.38 -1.68 -3.92
CA LEU A 110 0.10 -1.04 -3.66
C LEU A 110 -1.01 -2.09 -3.73
N SER A 111 -1.42 -2.62 -2.59
CA SER A 111 -2.62 -3.44 -2.49
C SER A 111 -3.50 -2.91 -1.38
N VAL A 112 -4.80 -2.82 -1.67
CA VAL A 112 -5.81 -2.91 -0.63
C VAL A 112 -5.97 -4.38 -0.27
N ASP A 113 -6.26 -4.69 0.99
CA ASP A 113 -6.70 -6.02 1.38
C ASP A 113 -7.87 -6.41 0.47
N GLU A 114 -7.73 -7.49 -0.32
CA GLU A 114 -8.84 -8.03 -1.08
C GLU A 114 -9.91 -8.48 -0.07
N PHE A 115 -11.02 -7.73 0.04
CA PHE A 115 -12.17 -8.15 0.83
C PHE A 115 -12.77 -9.38 0.16
N THR A 116 -12.22 -10.52 0.54
CA THR A 116 -12.60 -11.78 -0.05
C THR A 116 -13.78 -12.31 0.74
N LEU A 117 -14.96 -12.34 0.14
CA LEU A 117 -16.19 -12.99 0.66
C LEU A 117 -16.05 -14.50 0.88
N LYS A 118 -14.83 -15.08 0.82
CA LYS A 118 -14.54 -16.52 0.90
C LYS A 118 -15.12 -17.19 2.15
N ASN A 119 -15.46 -16.43 3.18
CA ASN A 119 -16.00 -16.93 4.44
C ASN A 119 -17.41 -16.41 4.75
N PHE A 120 -18.14 -15.86 3.77
CA PHE A 120 -19.55 -15.57 3.95
C PHE A 120 -20.39 -16.80 3.67
N LYS A 121 -21.12 -17.29 4.67
CA LYS A 121 -22.08 -18.38 4.50
C LYS A 121 -23.41 -18.03 5.13
N ILE A 122 -24.46 -18.63 4.60
CA ILE A 122 -25.83 -18.51 5.08
C ILE A 122 -26.33 -19.93 5.37
N SER A 123 -26.81 -20.18 6.58
CA SER A 123 -27.38 -21.48 6.94
C SER A 123 -28.54 -21.37 7.94
N PRO A 124 -29.48 -22.32 7.96
CA PRO A 124 -29.71 -23.32 6.93
C PRO A 124 -30.26 -22.68 5.65
N ASN A 125 -30.15 -23.39 4.53
CA ASN A 125 -30.84 -23.08 3.30
C ASN A 125 -31.36 -24.40 2.70
N PRO A 126 -32.68 -24.66 2.65
CA PRO A 126 -33.80 -23.75 2.96
C PRO A 126 -33.98 -23.44 4.45
N VAL A 127 -34.76 -22.38 4.75
CA VAL A 127 -35.02 -21.86 6.11
C VAL A 127 -36.46 -21.38 6.25
N ILE A 128 -36.97 -21.35 7.47
CA ILE A 128 -38.33 -20.87 7.78
C ILE A 128 -38.29 -19.66 8.71
N ASP A 129 -37.58 -19.72 9.85
CA ASP A 129 -37.62 -18.66 10.87
C ASP A 129 -36.27 -17.93 11.08
N LYS A 130 -35.17 -18.67 11.09
CA LYS A 130 -33.86 -18.15 11.53
C LYS A 130 -32.72 -18.56 10.60
N ILE A 131 -31.97 -17.56 10.16
CA ILE A 131 -30.71 -17.73 9.43
C ILE A 131 -29.54 -17.36 10.34
N THR A 132 -28.49 -18.17 10.29
CA THR A 132 -27.15 -17.85 10.76
C THR A 132 -26.30 -17.36 9.59
N LEU A 133 -25.64 -16.22 9.77
CA LEU A 133 -24.63 -15.72 8.84
C LEU A 133 -23.25 -16.04 9.42
N GLU A 134 -22.40 -16.69 8.65
CA GLU A 134 -20.96 -16.74 8.93
C GLU A 134 -20.34 -15.50 8.29
N LEU A 135 -19.68 -14.64 9.08
CA LEU A 135 -19.02 -13.43 8.58
C LEU A 135 -17.49 -13.57 8.66
N PRO A 136 -16.73 -12.97 7.73
CA PRO A 136 -15.28 -12.89 7.84
C PRO A 136 -14.81 -12.22 9.14
N GLU A 137 -13.65 -12.64 9.67
CA GLU A 137 -13.12 -12.28 11.01
C GLU A 137 -12.79 -10.78 11.22
N ARG A 138 -13.12 -9.90 10.27
CA ARG A 138 -12.84 -8.45 10.32
C ARG A 138 -14.10 -7.58 10.24
N ILE A 139 -15.29 -8.18 10.20
CA ILE A 139 -16.55 -7.43 10.19
C ILE A 139 -17.03 -7.20 11.61
N THR A 140 -16.89 -5.96 12.09
CA THR A 140 -17.40 -5.53 13.40
C THR A 140 -18.80 -4.94 13.34
N GLU A 141 -19.18 -4.42 12.17
CA GLU A 141 -20.48 -3.82 11.90
C GLU A 141 -20.99 -4.26 10.52
N ALA A 142 -22.28 -4.55 10.42
CA ALA A 142 -22.91 -4.89 9.15
C ALA A 142 -24.36 -4.39 9.11
N THR A 143 -24.79 -3.96 7.93
CA THR A 143 -26.22 -3.78 7.65
C THR A 143 -26.70 -4.99 6.86
N ILE A 144 -27.70 -5.69 7.40
CA ILE A 144 -28.32 -6.84 6.75
C ILE A 144 -29.65 -6.38 6.18
N GLU A 145 -29.84 -6.64 4.89
CA GLU A 145 -31.12 -6.46 4.21
C GLU A 145 -31.49 -7.74 3.48
N VAL A 146 -32.75 -8.17 3.63
CA VAL A 146 -33.27 -9.36 2.95
C VAL A 146 -34.40 -8.93 2.03
N TYR A 147 -34.38 -9.44 0.81
CA TYR A 147 -35.33 -9.13 -0.24
C TYR A 147 -36.01 -10.41 -0.70
N ASP A 148 -37.30 -10.32 -1.02
CA ASP A 148 -37.99 -11.42 -1.71
C ASP A 148 -37.59 -11.50 -3.19
N ILE A 149 -38.09 -12.52 -3.89
CA ILE A 149 -37.80 -12.74 -5.32
C ILE A 149 -38.32 -11.63 -6.24
N LEU A 150 -39.20 -10.75 -5.74
CA LEU A 150 -39.72 -9.60 -6.46
C LEU A 150 -38.92 -8.32 -6.15
N GLY A 151 -37.89 -8.41 -5.30
CA GLY A 151 -37.05 -7.28 -4.89
C GLY A 151 -37.67 -6.43 -3.78
N LYS A 152 -38.73 -6.88 -3.11
CA LYS A 152 -39.28 -6.17 -1.94
C LYS A 152 -38.44 -6.49 -0.72
N ARG A 153 -37.96 -5.46 -0.02
CA ARG A 153 -37.25 -5.61 1.25
C ARG A 153 -38.18 -6.15 2.32
N VAL A 154 -37.89 -7.33 2.84
CA VAL A 154 -38.65 -8.02 3.91
C VAL A 154 -37.99 -7.88 5.28
N TYR A 155 -36.68 -7.63 5.33
CA TYR A 155 -35.94 -7.41 6.57
C TYR A 155 -34.86 -6.35 6.38
N ALA A 156 -34.58 -5.56 7.43
CA ALA A 156 -33.46 -4.64 7.50
C ALA A 156 -33.00 -4.47 8.95
N LYS A 157 -31.72 -4.70 9.24
CA LYS A 157 -31.14 -4.49 10.57
C LYS A 157 -29.67 -4.14 10.49
N ARG A 158 -29.25 -3.11 11.24
CA ARG A 158 -27.84 -2.84 11.52
C ARG A 158 -27.42 -3.67 12.73
N LEU A 159 -26.31 -4.39 12.60
CA LEU A 159 -25.66 -5.13 13.65
C LEU A 159 -24.33 -4.47 13.98
N GLU A 160 -24.07 -4.28 15.27
CA GLU A 160 -22.85 -3.70 15.83
C GLU A 160 -22.26 -4.69 16.82
N ASN A 161 -20.94 -4.67 17.03
CA ASN A 161 -20.21 -5.63 17.87
C ASN A 161 -20.48 -7.09 17.46
N LEU A 162 -20.40 -7.35 16.17
CA LEU A 162 -20.70 -8.65 15.58
C LEU A 162 -19.78 -9.75 16.11
N THR A 163 -20.38 -10.88 16.48
CA THR A 163 -19.66 -12.16 16.60
C THR A 163 -19.45 -12.73 15.19
N SER A 164 -18.63 -13.76 15.05
CA SER A 164 -18.41 -14.43 13.75
C SER A 164 -19.67 -15.12 13.18
N HIS A 165 -20.72 -15.31 14.00
CA HIS A 165 -21.92 -16.07 13.66
C HIS A 165 -23.23 -15.40 14.13
N PRO A 166 -23.60 -14.20 13.64
CA PRO A 166 -24.86 -13.57 14.02
C PRO A 166 -26.08 -14.36 13.50
N GLU A 167 -27.13 -14.43 14.32
CA GLU A 167 -28.45 -14.93 13.92
C GLU A 167 -29.41 -13.78 13.59
N ILE A 168 -30.20 -13.96 12.54
CA ILE A 168 -31.30 -13.07 12.18
C ILE A 168 -32.60 -13.84 12.01
N ASN A 169 -33.71 -13.19 12.38
CA ASN A 169 -35.05 -13.69 12.07
C ASN A 169 -35.45 -13.12 10.70
N VAL A 170 -35.85 -13.99 9.78
CA VAL A 170 -36.22 -13.66 8.39
C VAL A 170 -37.66 -14.00 8.09
#